data_AF-A0A935EYL2-F1
#
_entry.id   AF-A0A935EYL2-F1
#
_cell.length_a   1.000
_cell.length_b   1.000
_cell.length_c   1.000
_cell.angle_alpha   90.00
_cell.angle_beta   90.00
_cell.angle_gamma   90.00
#
_symmetry.space_group_name_H-M   'P 1'
#
loop_
_entity.id
_entity.type
_entity.pdbx_description
1 polymer ?
#
loop_
_entity_poly.entity_id
_entity_poly.type
_entity_poly.pdbx_seq_one_letter_code
_entity_poly.pdbx_strand_id
1 'polypeptide(L)' 'MFLACSGEGKVTVIRPGSALDIAYQADFDEQIFATPAFAGGLMYLRTDHHLYAFGTNNQGSRK' A
#
# COMPACT_ATOMS: atom_id res chain seq x y z
N MET A 1 3.33 -9.94 -5.93
CA MET A 1 3.26 -8.46 -5.98
C MET A 1 4.17 -7.94 -4.90
N PHE A 2 5.02 -6.95 -5.19
CA PHE A 2 5.91 -6.32 -4.23
C PHE A 2 5.42 -4.91 -3.90
N LEU A 3 5.67 -4.45 -2.68
CA LEU A 3 5.41 -3.08 -2.24
C LEU A 3 6.72 -2.42 -1.83
N ALA A 4 6.92 -1.20 -2.32
CA ALA A 4 8.01 -0.33 -1.90
C ALA A 4 7.43 0.99 -1.39
N CYS A 5 7.98 1.50 -0.29
CA CYS A 5 7.61 2.80 0.28
C CYS A 5 8.86 3.68 0.32
N SER A 6 8.73 4.91 -0.15
CA SER A 6 9.77 5.94 -0.11
C SER A 6 9.58 6.85 1.09
N GLY A 7 10.68 7.37 1.66
CA GLY A 7 10.65 8.41 2.69
C GLY A 7 9.93 9.69 2.25
N GLU A 8 9.81 9.92 0.95
CA GLU A 8 9.06 11.04 0.36
C GLU A 8 7.54 10.84 0.37
N GLY A 9 7.03 9.69 0.83
CA GLY A 9 5.58 9.44 0.91
C GLY A 9 4.99 8.65 -0.25
N LYS A 10 5.83 8.20 -1.20
CA LYS A 10 5.37 7.40 -2.33
C LYS A 10 5.28 5.92 -2.00
N VAL A 11 4.14 5.32 -2.34
CA VAL A 11 3.94 3.87 -2.31
C VAL A 11 3.89 3.35 -3.74
N THR A 12 4.73 2.38 -4.06
CA THR A 12 4.80 1.76 -5.39
C THR A 12 4.48 0.28 -5.30
N VAL A 13 3.56 -0.15 -6.16
CA VAL A 13 3.15 -1.54 -6.33
C VAL A 13 3.83 -2.10 -7.57
N ILE A 14 4.60 -3.17 -7.42
CA ILE A 14 5.42 -3.72 -8.50
C ILE A 14 4.98 -5.16 -8.78
N ARG A 15 4.76 -5.49 -10.07
CA ARG A 15 4.53 -6.88 -10.47
C ARG A 15 5.87 -7.63 -10.50
N PRO A 16 5.93 -8.87 -9.97
CA PRO A 16 7.14 -9.68 -10.07
C PRO A 16 7.42 -10.05 -11.53
N GLY A 17 8.68 -9.96 -11.96
CA GLY A 17 9.09 -10.26 -13.32
C GLY A 17 10.58 -10.00 -13.57
N SER A 18 11.02 -10.22 -14.81
CA SER A 18 12.40 -9.98 -15.26
C SER A 18 12.69 -8.52 -15.63
N ALA A 19 11.66 -7.67 -15.67
CA ALA A 19 11.75 -6.25 -15.91
C ALA A 19 10.88 -5.49 -14.90
N LEU A 20 11.19 -4.22 -14.68
CA LEU A 20 10.39 -3.35 -13.82
C LEU A 20 9.00 -3.11 -14.45
N ASP A 21 7.96 -3.60 -13.78
CA ASP A 21 6.55 -3.34 -14.13
C ASP A 21 5.83 -2.74 -12.92
N ILE A 22 5.58 -1.43 -12.98
CA ILE A 22 4.84 -0.68 -11.96
C ILE A 22 3.35 -0.87 -12.21
N ALA A 23 2.68 -1.62 -11.32
CA ALA A 23 1.25 -1.84 -11.39
C ALA A 23 0.45 -0.59 -10.95
N TYR A 24 0.96 0.10 -9.92
CA TYR A 24 0.31 1.27 -9.34
C TYR A 24 1.32 2.09 -8.54
N GLN A 25 1.11 3.40 -8.45
CA GLN A 25 1.86 4.29 -7.58
C GLN A 25 0.92 5.35 -7.02
N ALA A 26 1.09 5.68 -5.74
CA ALA A 26 0.36 6.76 -5.08
C ALA A 26 1.32 7.61 -4.24
N ASP A 27 1.00 8.89 -4.15
CA ASP A 27 1.60 9.83 -3.22
C ASP A 27 0.64 10.07 -2.06
N PHE A 28 1.17 10.10 -0.84
CA PHE A 28 0.41 10.30 0.38
C PHE A 28 0.65 11.69 0.98
N ASP A 29 1.49 12.52 0.34
CA ASP A 29 1.86 13.87 0.80
C ASP A 29 2.44 13.90 2.24
N GLU A 30 2.90 12.74 2.74
CA GLU A 30 3.44 12.56 4.08
C GLU A 30 4.59 11.55 4.07
N GLN A 31 5.59 11.75 4.92
CA GLN A 31 6.74 10.85 5.00
C GLN A 31 6.34 9.45 5.44
N ILE A 32 6.98 8.43 4.85
CA ILE A 32 6.78 7.02 5.18
C ILE A 32 8.13 6.38 5.50
N PHE A 33 8.36 6.10 6.79
CA PHE A 33 9.55 5.38 7.26
C PHE A 33 9.25 3.98 7.81
N ALA A 34 7.97 3.67 8.03
CA ALA A 34 7.55 2.35 8.48
C ALA A 34 7.42 1.37 7.30
N THR A 35 7.78 0.11 7.54
CA THR A 35 7.42 -0.98 6.62
C THR A 35 5.92 -1.25 6.70
N PRO A 36 5.22 -1.40 5.57
CA PRO A 36 3.80 -1.77 5.58
C PRO A 36 3.61 -3.16 6.19
N ALA A 37 2.49 -3.37 6.87
CA ALA A 37 2.18 -4.62 7.56
C ALA A 37 0.91 -5.26 7.01
N PHE A 38 0.98 -6.55 6.68
CA PHE A 38 -0.18 -7.33 6.27
C PHE A 38 -0.69 -8.18 7.43
N ALA A 39 -1.92 -7.95 7.89
CA ALA A 39 -2.53 -8.70 8.98
C ALA A 39 -4.06 -8.68 8.88
N GLY A 40 -4.70 -9.83 9.15
CA GLY A 40 -6.16 -9.92 9.19
C GLY A 40 -6.86 -9.60 7.86
N GLY A 41 -6.21 -9.88 6.72
CA GLY A 41 -6.75 -9.54 5.40
C GLY A 41 -6.66 -8.05 5.04
N LEU A 42 -5.98 -7.25 5.87
CA LEU A 42 -5.74 -5.83 5.66
C LEU A 42 -4.25 -5.56 5.46
N MET A 43 -3.96 -4.53 4.67
CA MET A 43 -2.65 -3.89 4.59
C MET A 43 -2.70 -2.60 5.39
N TYR A 44 -1.82 -2.47 6.38
CA TYR A 44 -1.65 -1.26 7.16
C TYR A 44 -0.45 -0.47 6.67
N LEU A 45 -0.62 0.84 6.57
CA LEU A 45 0.42 1.80 6.21
C LEU A 45 0.45 2.94 7.21
N ARG A 46 1.61 3.18 7.84
CA ARG A 46 1.82 4.32 8.73
C ARG A 46 2.61 5.39 7.97
N THR A 47 2.02 6.58 7.88
CA THR A 47 2.69 7.83 7.50
C THR A 47 3.07 8.60 8.77
N ASP A 48 3.61 9.81 8.66
CA ASP A 48 3.97 10.62 9.83
C ASP A 48 2.76 10.96 10.71
N HIS A 49 1.61 11.26 10.12
CA HIS A 49 0.42 11.70 10.86
C HIS A 49 -0.75 10.71 10.82
N HIS A 50 -0.77 9.75 9.90
CA HIS A 50 -1.91 8.87 9.69
C HIS A 50 -1.57 7.38 9.69
N LEU A 51 -2.58 6.58 10.04
CA LEU A 51 -2.58 5.13 9.86
C LEU A 51 -3.71 4.73 8.91
N TYR A 52 -3.35 4.22 7.74
CA TYR A 52 -4.28 3.71 6.75
C TYR A 52 -4.44 2.20 6.90
N ALA A 53 -5.64 1.70 6.60
CA ALA A 53 -5.94 0.27 6.48
C ALA A 53 -6.65 0.01 5.15
N PHE A 54 -5.99 -0.72 4.26
CA PHE A 54 -6.51 -1.11 2.95
C PHE A 54 -6.99 -2.56 2.99
N GLY A 55 -8.20 -2.79 2.50
CA GLY A 55 -8.81 -4.11 2.41
C GLY A 55 -9.77 -4.18 1.24
N THR A 56 -10.15 -5.40 0.86
CA THR A 56 -11.24 -5.57 -0.09
C THR A 56 -12.56 -5.41 0.64
N ASN A 57 -13.28 -4.35 0.33
CA ASN A 57 -14.70 -4.28 0.68
C ASN A 57 -15.40 -5.18 -0.33
N ASN A 58 -15.73 -6.42 0.05
CA ASN A 58 -16.63 -7.24 -0.76
C ASN A 58 -18.03 -6.60 -0.69
N GLN A 59 -18.26 -5.54 -1.48
CA GLN A 59 -19.57 -4.92 -1.68
C GLN A 59 -20.42 -5.79 -2.63
N GLY A 60 -20.49 -7.08 -2.34
CA GLY A 60 -21.34 -8.07 -2.97
C GLY A 60 -22.17 -8.77 -1.89
N SER A 61 -23.46 -8.46 -1.84
CA SER A 61 -24.49 -9.10 -1.01
C SER A 61 -24.50 -8.77 0.49
N ARG A 62 -24.92 -7.56 0.84
CA ARG A 62 -25.91 -7.40 1.92
C ARG A 62 -27.26 -7.12 1.28
N LYS A 63 -28.06 -8.18 1.10
CA LYS A 63 -29.52 -8.06 1.08
C LYS A 63 -30.01 -7.85 2.51
#